data_AF-X1CWE7-F1
#
_entry.id   AF-X1CWE7-F1
#
_cell.length_a   1.000
_cell.length_b   1.000
_cell.length_c   1.000
_cell.angle_alpha   90.00
_cell.angle_beta   90.00
_cell.angle_gamma   90.00
#
_symmetry.space_group_name_H-M   'P 1'
#
loop_
_entity.id
_entity.type
_entity.pdbx_description
1 polymer ?
#
loop_
_entity_poly.entity_id
_entity_poly.type
_entity_poly.pdbx_seq_one_letter_code
_entity_poly.pdbx_strand_id
1 'polypeptide(L)'
;MLWEELGFTYMGPVDGHNIRELEIALTQARDYYFKPTFVHVITTKGKGYLPAEGDAVYFHGVSPKSKNISTKVIPAYSEVFAQTVLRLARDNPRMVVITPAMPEGNCLSIVEAEFPQRVFDVGICEQHAVTFAAGLATQGFIPIVAIYSTF
;
A
#
# COMPACT_ATOMS: atom_id res chain seq x y z
N MET A 1 -20.14 12.49 -10.39
CA MET A 1 -19.36 12.60 -9.13
C MET A 1 -19.39 11.22 -8.51
N LEU A 2 -18.22 10.61 -8.24
CA LEU A 2 -18.12 9.17 -7.97
C LEU A 2 -19.05 8.71 -6.82
N TRP A 3 -19.04 9.44 -5.70
CA TRP A 3 -19.78 9.05 -4.50
C TRP A 3 -21.30 9.21 -4.65
N GLU A 4 -21.73 10.24 -5.35
CA GLU A 4 -23.13 10.53 -5.60
C GLU A 4 -23.75 9.55 -6.60
N GLU A 5 -22.96 9.06 -7.56
CA GLU A 5 -23.35 7.96 -8.44
C GLU A 5 -23.51 6.63 -7.67
N LEU A 6 -22.73 6.45 -6.60
CA LEU A 6 -22.90 5.35 -5.64
C LEU A 6 -24.04 5.59 -4.63
N GLY A 7 -24.78 6.71 -4.75
CA GLY A 7 -25.93 7.02 -3.93
C GLY A 7 -25.63 7.76 -2.61
N PHE A 8 -24.39 8.18 -2.39
CA PHE A 8 -24.01 8.97 -1.22
C PHE A 8 -24.29 10.45 -1.42
N THR A 9 -24.46 11.18 -0.32
CA THR A 9 -24.23 12.62 -0.27
C THR A 9 -22.73 12.84 -0.01
N TYR A 10 -22.05 13.63 -0.83
CA TYR A 10 -20.64 13.94 -0.64
C TYR A 10 -20.46 15.24 0.17
N MET A 11 -19.52 15.24 1.11
CA MET A 11 -19.15 16.39 1.92
C MET A 11 -17.62 16.47 2.04
N GLY A 12 -17.03 17.61 1.66
CA GLY A 12 -15.59 17.87 1.79
C GLY A 12 -14.91 18.28 0.48
N PRO A 13 -13.56 18.24 0.42
CA PRO A 13 -12.67 17.78 1.48
C PRO A 13 -12.67 18.71 2.71
N VAL A 14 -12.51 18.13 3.89
CA VAL A 14 -12.36 18.82 5.19
C VAL A 14 -10.92 18.66 5.67
N ASP A 15 -10.32 19.70 6.26
CA ASP A 15 -9.02 19.58 6.92
C ASP A 15 -9.16 18.70 8.18
N GLY A 16 -8.58 17.50 8.14
CA GLY A 16 -8.60 16.54 9.23
C GLY A 16 -7.80 16.92 10.45
N HIS A 17 -7.06 18.03 10.40
CA HIS A 17 -6.33 18.60 11.54
C HIS A 17 -7.04 19.82 12.15
N ASN A 18 -8.19 20.21 11.62
CA ASN A 18 -9.04 21.26 12.16
C ASN A 18 -10.26 20.66 12.87
N ILE A 19 -10.17 20.54 14.20
CA ILE A 19 -11.24 19.96 15.03
C ILE A 19 -12.59 20.66 14.82
N ARG A 20 -12.58 21.99 14.67
CA ARG A 20 -13.81 22.76 14.51
C ARG A 20 -14.49 22.46 13.18
N GLU A 21 -13.73 22.34 12.09
CA GLU A 21 -14.29 21.97 10.78
C GLU A 21 -14.82 20.54 10.80
N LEU A 22 -14.10 19.61 11.44
CA LEU A 22 -14.55 18.23 11.62
C LEU A 22 -15.86 18.15 12.41
N GLU A 23 -15.97 18.88 13.52
CA GLU A 23 -17.20 18.92 14.33
C GLU A 23 -18.39 19.41 13.51
N ILE A 24 -18.21 20.46 12.70
CA ILE A 24 -19.27 20.99 11.83
C ILE A 24 -19.67 19.93 10.80
N ALA A 25 -18.70 19.36 10.06
CA ALA A 25 -18.96 18.38 9.01
C ALA A 25 -19.64 17.12 9.55
N LEU A 26 -19.14 16.57 10.67
CA LEU A 26 -19.71 15.38 11.29
C LEU A 26 -21.11 15.64 11.88
N THR A 27 -21.35 16.83 12.44
CA THR A 27 -22.68 17.23 12.92
C THR A 27 -23.67 17.31 11.76
N GLN A 28 -23.28 17.96 10.66
CA GLN A 28 -24.12 18.04 9.46
C GLN A 28 -24.39 16.65 8.85
N ALA A 29 -23.39 15.78 8.79
CA ALA A 29 -23.53 14.43 8.28
C ALA A 29 -24.45 13.57 9.16
N ARG A 30 -24.35 13.69 10.50
CA ARG A 30 -25.23 13.01 11.47
C ARG A 30 -26.69 13.44 11.32
N ASP A 31 -26.92 14.73 11.14
CA ASP A 31 -28.27 15.31 11.08
C ASP A 31 -28.89 15.21 9.67
N TYR A 32 -28.18 14.65 8.69
CA TYR A 32 -28.66 14.42 7.33
C TYR A 32 -29.28 13.02 7.19
N TYR A 33 -30.62 12.96 7.23
CA TYR A 33 -31.37 11.69 7.27
C TYR A 33 -31.79 11.14 5.89
N PHE A 34 -31.51 11.84 4.79
CA PHE A 34 -32.06 11.48 3.47
C PHE A 34 -31.24 10.44 2.69
N LYS A 35 -29.91 10.46 2.83
CA LYS A 35 -28.97 9.54 2.16
C LYS A 35 -27.75 9.30 3.05
N PRO A 36 -27.02 8.19 2.90
CA PRO A 36 -25.72 8.03 3.55
C PRO A 36 -24.76 9.14 3.10
N THR A 37 -23.98 9.67 4.04
CA THR A 37 -23.04 10.77 3.77
C THR A 37 -21.60 10.26 3.73
N PHE A 38 -20.86 10.60 2.66
CA PHE A 38 -19.42 10.41 2.55
C PHE A 38 -18.71 11.72 2.94
N VAL A 39 -18.07 11.73 4.10
CA VAL A 39 -17.26 12.87 4.56
C VAL A 39 -15.81 12.63 4.16
N HIS A 40 -15.32 13.39 3.19
CA HIS A 40 -13.94 13.31 2.73
C HIS A 40 -13.05 14.16 3.63
N VAL A 41 -12.19 13.51 4.41
CA VAL A 41 -11.26 14.17 5.33
C VAL A 41 -9.82 13.98 4.85
N ILE A 42 -9.07 15.08 4.78
CA ILE A 42 -7.64 15.08 4.41
C ILE A 42 -6.80 15.06 5.67
N THR A 43 -5.91 14.09 5.81
CA THR A 43 -5.00 13.96 6.96
C THR A 43 -3.55 13.82 6.53
N THR A 44 -2.64 13.86 7.51
CA THR A 44 -1.21 13.63 7.32
C THR A 44 -0.84 12.40 8.15
N LYS A 45 -0.35 11.34 7.50
CA LYS A 45 0.08 10.12 8.20
C LYS A 45 1.26 10.45 9.12
N GLY A 46 1.14 10.10 10.41
CA GLY A 46 2.16 10.46 11.42
C GLY A 46 2.05 11.87 11.99
N LYS A 47 0.95 12.61 11.73
CA LYS A 47 0.77 13.99 12.22
C LYS A 47 1.08 14.14 13.71
N GLY A 48 1.83 15.17 14.05
CA GLY A 48 2.25 15.51 15.41
C GLY A 48 3.61 14.93 15.78
N TYR A 49 4.19 14.07 14.94
CA TYR A 49 5.51 13.50 15.15
C TYR A 49 6.37 13.66 13.89
N LEU A 50 7.20 14.70 13.86
CA LEU A 50 7.98 15.13 12.69
C LEU A 50 8.75 13.99 11.98
N PRO A 51 9.38 13.03 12.67
CA PRO A 51 10.02 11.90 11.99
C PRO A 51 9.03 11.04 11.18
N ALA A 52 7.83 10.80 11.69
CA ALA A 52 6.79 10.04 10.98
C ALA A 52 6.10 10.84 9.88
N GLU A 53 5.98 12.17 10.03
CA GLU A 53 5.51 13.03 8.93
C GLU A 53 6.52 13.04 7.77
N GLY A 54 7.83 12.95 8.07
CA GLY A 54 8.90 12.91 7.06
C GLY A 54 9.11 11.56 6.39
N ASP A 55 8.79 10.44 7.06
CA ASP A 55 8.91 9.08 6.52
C ASP A 55 7.76 8.18 6.99
N ALA A 56 6.57 8.45 6.46
CA ALA A 56 5.35 7.75 6.85
C ALA A 56 5.33 6.26 6.45
N VAL A 57 6.24 5.83 5.56
CA VAL A 57 6.40 4.43 5.14
C VAL A 57 7.15 3.67 6.22
N TYR A 58 8.34 4.12 6.60
CA TYR A 58 9.10 3.52 7.70
C TYR A 58 8.32 3.56 9.01
N PHE A 59 7.69 4.70 9.31
CA PHE A 59 6.89 4.87 10.52
C PHE A 59 5.50 4.21 10.47
N HIS A 60 5.14 3.53 9.38
CA HIS A 60 3.91 2.74 9.33
C HIS A 60 3.94 1.59 10.35
N GLY A 61 5.12 1.01 10.58
CA GLY A 61 5.33 -0.05 11.55
C GLY A 61 6.79 -0.10 12.00
N VAL A 62 7.10 0.52 13.14
CA VAL A 62 8.45 0.50 13.72
C VAL A 62 8.60 -0.61 14.76
N SER A 63 9.72 -1.32 14.70
CA SER A 63 10.08 -2.27 15.75
C SER A 63 10.44 -1.55 17.05
N PRO A 64 10.16 -2.13 18.22
CA PRO A 64 10.68 -1.62 19.49
C PRO A 64 12.21 -1.56 19.44
N LYS A 65 12.82 -0.54 20.04
CA LYS A 65 14.29 -0.50 20.18
C LYS A 65 14.74 -1.68 21.07
N SER A 66 15.30 -2.72 20.46
CA SER A 66 15.94 -3.82 21.20
C SER A 66 17.22 -3.32 21.87
N LYS A 67 17.36 -3.56 23.18
CA LYS A 67 18.62 -3.32 23.93
C LYS A 67 19.67 -4.42 23.70
N ASN A 68 19.29 -5.54 23.09
CA ASN A 68 20.16 -6.69 22.85
C ASN A 68 20.26 -6.93 21.35
N ILE A 69 21.29 -6.34 20.73
CA ILE A 69 21.61 -6.58 19.32
C ILE A 69 22.39 -7.90 19.28
N SER A 70 21.73 -8.98 18.86
CA SER A 70 22.45 -10.18 18.44
C SER A 70 23.32 -9.81 17.23
N THR A 71 24.61 -10.12 17.27
CA THR A 71 25.58 -9.76 16.22
C THR A 71 25.40 -10.54 14.91
N LYS A 72 24.55 -11.57 14.90
CA LYS A 72 24.25 -12.37 13.70
C LYS A 72 22.93 -11.91 13.09
N VAL A 73 23.02 -11.15 12.00
CA VAL A 73 21.85 -10.75 11.19
C VAL A 73 21.44 -11.95 10.34
N ILE A 74 20.31 -12.55 10.67
CA ILE A 74 19.70 -13.60 9.84
C ILE A 74 18.69 -12.91 8.93
N PRO A 75 18.76 -13.08 7.60
CA PRO A 75 17.86 -12.39 6.70
C PRO A 75 16.43 -12.88 6.87
N ALA A 76 15.46 -11.99 6.69
CA ALA A 76 14.06 -12.36 6.63
C ALA A 76 13.75 -13.14 5.34
N TYR A 77 12.68 -13.96 5.36
CA TYR A 77 12.24 -14.68 4.17
C TYR A 77 11.92 -13.73 3.00
N SER A 78 11.33 -12.56 3.27
CA SER A 78 11.06 -11.54 2.27
C SER A 78 12.34 -11.02 1.60
N GLU A 79 13.43 -10.85 2.37
CA GLU A 79 14.72 -10.41 1.81
C GLU A 79 15.32 -11.50 0.91
N VAL A 80 15.30 -12.76 1.34
CA VAL A 80 15.78 -13.89 0.54
C VAL A 80 14.95 -14.03 -0.74
N PHE A 81 13.63 -13.88 -0.65
CA PHE A 81 12.72 -13.88 -1.79
C PHE A 81 13.07 -12.77 -2.79
N ALA A 82 13.14 -11.52 -2.35
CA ALA A 82 13.41 -10.38 -3.23
C ALA A 82 14.78 -10.48 -3.90
N GLN A 83 15.83 -10.89 -3.17
CA GLN A 83 17.16 -11.11 -3.74
C GLN A 83 17.15 -12.21 -4.80
N THR A 84 16.38 -13.28 -4.57
CA THR A 84 16.23 -14.36 -5.53
C THR A 84 15.50 -13.88 -6.79
N VAL A 85 14.41 -13.14 -6.63
CA VAL A 85 13.66 -12.55 -7.74
C VAL A 85 14.51 -11.58 -8.54
N LEU A 86 15.25 -10.68 -7.89
CA LEU A 86 16.16 -9.74 -8.56
C LEU A 86 17.17 -10.47 -9.45
N ARG A 87 17.80 -11.53 -8.91
CA ARG A 87 18.74 -12.36 -9.66
C ARG A 87 18.07 -13.00 -10.88
N LEU A 88 16.90 -13.62 -10.70
CA LEU A 88 16.19 -14.28 -11.80
C LEU A 88 15.69 -13.28 -12.86
N ALA A 89 15.31 -12.07 -12.46
CA ALA A 89 14.86 -11.02 -13.37
C ALA A 89 16.00 -10.48 -14.26
N ARG A 90 17.26 -10.52 -13.81
CA ARG A 90 18.44 -10.17 -14.64
C ARG A 90 18.61 -11.13 -15.81
N ASP A 91 18.34 -12.41 -15.58
CA ASP A 91 18.53 -13.47 -16.58
C ASP A 91 17.30 -13.67 -17.48
N ASN A 92 16.13 -13.14 -17.09
CA ASN A 92 14.88 -13.36 -17.81
C ASN A 92 14.08 -12.06 -17.99
N PRO A 93 14.05 -11.48 -19.20
CA PRO A 93 13.31 -10.23 -19.46
C PRO A 93 11.79 -10.40 -19.36
N ARG A 94 11.27 -11.64 -19.42
CA ARG A 94 9.82 -11.92 -19.33
C ARG A 94 9.32 -12.06 -17.90
N MET A 95 10.21 -12.01 -16.91
CA MET A 95 9.81 -12.07 -15.50
C MET A 95 9.29 -10.72 -15.03
N VAL A 96 8.14 -10.75 -14.37
CA VAL A 96 7.48 -9.59 -13.76
C VAL A 96 6.98 -9.95 -12.37
N VAL A 97 6.92 -8.98 -11.47
CA VAL A 97 6.46 -9.15 -10.10
C VAL A 97 5.22 -8.30 -9.88
N ILE A 98 4.20 -8.85 -9.23
CA ILE A 98 2.96 -8.17 -8.90
C ILE A 98 2.77 -8.27 -7.39
N THR A 99 2.43 -7.15 -6.74
CA THR A 99 2.15 -7.08 -5.30
C THR A 99 0.87 -6.28 -5.07
N PRO A 100 -0.02 -6.72 -4.17
CA PRO A 100 -1.19 -5.93 -3.78
C PRO A 100 -0.85 -5.03 -2.57
N ALA A 101 -0.34 -3.81 -2.81
CA ALA A 101 0.02 -2.82 -1.79
C ALA A 101 1.05 -3.27 -0.73
N MET A 102 1.85 -4.30 -1.02
CA MET A 102 2.86 -4.82 -0.09
C MET A 102 4.31 -4.77 -0.64
N PRO A 103 4.79 -3.68 -1.28
CA PRO A 103 6.15 -3.64 -1.81
C PRO A 103 7.21 -3.70 -0.70
N GLU A 104 7.05 -2.99 0.42
CA GLU A 104 8.03 -3.00 1.51
C GLU A 104 8.04 -4.33 2.28
N GLY A 105 6.85 -4.88 2.57
CA GLY A 105 6.72 -6.15 3.30
C GLY A 105 7.32 -7.35 2.55
N ASN A 106 7.27 -7.30 1.22
CA ASN A 106 7.91 -8.27 0.33
C ASN A 106 9.34 -7.88 -0.09
N CYS A 107 9.88 -6.78 0.44
CA CYS A 107 11.21 -6.24 0.14
C CYS A 107 11.47 -5.98 -1.36
N LEU A 108 10.44 -5.63 -2.12
CA LEU A 108 10.50 -5.50 -3.58
C LEU A 108 11.21 -4.23 -4.08
N SER A 109 11.49 -3.27 -3.20
CA SER A 109 12.16 -2.01 -3.55
C SER A 109 13.50 -2.23 -4.25
N ILE A 110 14.24 -3.30 -3.93
CA ILE A 110 15.49 -3.64 -4.62
C ILE A 110 15.27 -4.13 -6.06
N VAL A 111 14.14 -4.79 -6.33
CA VAL A 111 13.76 -5.26 -7.67
C VAL A 111 13.27 -4.08 -8.49
N GLU A 112 12.43 -3.24 -7.89
CA GLU A 112 11.87 -2.04 -8.53
C GLU A 112 12.94 -1.01 -8.85
N ALA A 113 13.95 -0.83 -7.98
CA ALA A 113 15.05 0.10 -8.23
C ALA A 113 15.86 -0.24 -9.49
N GLU A 114 16.03 -1.53 -9.81
CA GLU A 114 16.72 -1.97 -11.02
C GLU A 114 15.77 -2.14 -12.21
N PHE A 115 14.52 -2.56 -11.96
CA PHE A 115 13.55 -2.91 -12.98
C PHE A 115 12.15 -2.32 -12.70
N PRO A 116 12.00 -0.99 -12.73
CA PRO A 116 10.75 -0.32 -12.34
C PRO A 116 9.57 -0.68 -13.25
N GLN A 117 9.84 -1.02 -14.52
CA GLN A 117 8.81 -1.44 -15.48
C GLN A 117 8.37 -2.90 -15.32
N ARG A 118 8.91 -3.62 -14.33
CA ARG A 118 8.67 -5.06 -14.11
C ARG A 118 8.15 -5.38 -12.71
N VAL A 119 7.87 -4.35 -11.90
CA VAL A 119 7.20 -4.48 -10.60
C VAL A 119 5.90 -3.69 -10.69
N PHE A 120 4.79 -4.36 -10.40
CA PHE A 120 3.45 -3.77 -10.47
C PHE A 120 2.81 -3.82 -9.09
N ASP A 121 2.52 -2.64 -8.53
CA ASP A 121 1.65 -2.52 -7.37
C ASP A 121 0.21 -2.25 -7.85
N VAL A 122 -0.70 -3.17 -7.53
CA VAL A 122 -2.12 -3.06 -7.91
C VAL A 122 -2.99 -2.44 -6.82
N GLY A 123 -2.38 -1.92 -5.76
CA GLY A 123 -3.07 -1.47 -4.56
C GLY A 123 -3.63 -2.65 -3.75
N ILE A 124 -4.52 -2.37 -2.80
CA ILE A 124 -5.17 -3.39 -1.96
C ILE A 124 -6.26 -4.10 -2.79
N CYS A 125 -5.84 -4.90 -3.78
CA CYS A 125 -6.69 -5.56 -4.74
C CYS A 125 -6.10 -6.91 -5.21
N GLU A 126 -6.06 -7.87 -4.29
CA GLU A 126 -5.50 -9.23 -4.48
C GLU A 126 -6.17 -9.97 -5.63
N GLN A 127 -7.49 -9.82 -5.77
CA GLN A 127 -8.27 -10.41 -6.86
C GLN A 127 -7.78 -9.93 -8.22
N HIS A 128 -7.48 -8.63 -8.33
CA HIS A 128 -6.89 -8.05 -9.53
C HIS A 128 -5.45 -8.54 -9.72
N ALA A 129 -4.64 -8.62 -8.66
CA ALA A 129 -3.25 -9.11 -8.74
C ALA A 129 -3.16 -10.47 -9.44
N VAL A 130 -3.97 -11.44 -8.99
CA VAL A 130 -3.94 -12.81 -9.54
C VAL A 130 -4.53 -12.86 -10.95
N THR A 131 -5.60 -12.11 -11.23
CA THR A 131 -6.21 -12.05 -12.57
C THR A 131 -5.28 -11.38 -13.58
N PHE A 132 -4.60 -10.31 -13.16
CA PHE A 132 -3.60 -9.61 -13.96
C PHE A 132 -2.42 -10.54 -14.28
N ALA A 133 -1.93 -11.29 -13.29
CA ALA A 133 -0.91 -12.31 -13.50
C ALA A 133 -1.37 -13.37 -14.51
N ALA A 134 -2.60 -13.87 -14.41
CA ALA A 134 -3.13 -14.84 -15.37
C ALA A 134 -3.12 -14.28 -16.80
N GLY A 135 -3.54 -13.02 -16.98
CA GLY A 135 -3.48 -12.33 -18.27
C GLY A 135 -2.05 -12.27 -18.84
N LEU A 136 -1.07 -11.84 -18.03
CA LEU A 136 0.34 -11.79 -18.42
C LEU A 136 0.89 -13.16 -18.82
N ALA A 137 0.53 -14.20 -18.06
CA ALA A 137 0.93 -15.58 -18.37
C ALA A 137 0.41 -16.04 -19.74
N THR A 138 -0.81 -15.66 -20.14
CA THR A 138 -1.32 -15.96 -21.50
C THR A 138 -0.53 -15.29 -22.61
N GLN A 139 0.14 -14.16 -22.30
CA GLN A 139 0.98 -13.41 -23.24
C GLN A 139 2.45 -13.85 -23.20
N GLY A 140 2.76 -14.95 -22.51
CA GLY A 140 4.10 -15.53 -22.46
C GLY A 140 5.03 -14.89 -21.43
N PHE A 141 4.53 -14.03 -20.55
CA PHE A 141 5.28 -13.56 -19.38
C PHE A 141 5.35 -14.62 -18.29
N ILE A 142 6.28 -14.44 -17.34
CA ILE A 142 6.43 -15.26 -16.14
C ILE A 142 6.14 -14.36 -14.94
N PRO A 143 4.86 -14.21 -14.56
CA PRO A 143 4.47 -13.37 -13.44
C PRO A 143 4.68 -14.08 -12.10
N ILE A 144 5.21 -13.34 -11.13
CA ILE A 144 5.31 -13.74 -9.73
C ILE A 144 4.35 -12.85 -8.93
N VAL A 145 3.36 -13.44 -8.29
CA VAL A 145 2.47 -12.71 -7.35
C VAL A 145 3.06 -12.83 -5.96
N ALA A 146 3.58 -11.73 -5.43
CA ALA A 146 4.09 -11.64 -4.06
C ALA A 146 2.94 -11.24 -3.12
N ILE A 147 2.38 -12.20 -2.41
CA ILE A 147 1.17 -12.03 -1.59
C ILE A 147 1.32 -12.78 -0.26
N TYR A 148 0.80 -12.19 0.82
CA TYR A 148 0.78 -12.86 2.12
C TYR A 148 -0.33 -13.90 2.15
N SER A 149 -0.11 -15.02 2.84
CA SER A 149 -1.08 -16.12 2.88
C SER A 149 -2.47 -15.77 3.43
N THR A 150 -2.59 -14.69 4.22
CA THR A 150 -3.88 -14.29 4.81
C THR A 150 -4.70 -13.37 3.91
N PHE A 151 -4.11 -12.86 2.83
CA PHE A 151 -4.75 -11.99 1.85
C PHE A 151 -5.15 -12.85 0.64
#